data_AF-G9N6Q4-F1
#
_entry.id   AF-G9N6Q4-F1
#
_cell.length_a   1.000
_cell.length_b   1.000
_cell.length_c   1.000
_cell.angle_alpha   90.00
_cell.angle_beta   90.00
_cell.angle_gamma   90.00
#
_symmetry.space_group_name_H-M   'P 1'
#
loop_
_entity.id
_entity.type
_entity.pdbx_description
1 polymer ?
#
loop_
_entity_poly.entity_id
_entity_poly.type
_entity_poly.pdbx_seq_one_letter_code
_entity_poly.pdbx_strand_id
1 'polypeptide(L)'
;MQSSTATFAFLGLALTASAANEKLCFPAPGQKNNVPQSITGLDAQVKIDWATKLCSQINFSSVDAQSVTTDIADGVDATENGKTYGLNLVTVAVLDEQACVSNAAAVLVADVCPSGGAFVDLDSAQEEWFTIVALD
;
A
#
# COMPACT_ATOMS: atom_id res chain seq x y z
N MET A 1 28.11 -54.00 29.81
CA MET A 1 28.00 -53.08 28.66
C MET A 1 26.73 -52.26 28.88
N GLN A 2 26.88 -50.99 29.23
CA GLN A 2 25.78 -50.09 29.55
C GLN A 2 25.62 -49.15 28.37
N SER A 3 24.53 -49.32 27.60
CA SER A 3 24.25 -48.51 26.42
C SER A 3 23.49 -47.25 26.85
N SER A 4 24.21 -46.14 26.94
CA SER A 4 23.64 -44.81 27.14
C SER A 4 22.73 -44.45 25.97
N THR A 5 21.44 -44.23 26.26
CA THR A 5 20.48 -43.72 25.28
C THR A 5 20.53 -42.20 25.34
N ALA A 6 21.04 -41.56 24.29
CA ALA A 6 21.08 -40.11 24.15
C ALA A 6 19.76 -39.63 23.51
N THR A 7 18.98 -38.87 24.27
CA THR A 7 17.78 -38.19 23.76
C THR A 7 18.21 -37.01 22.90
N PHE A 8 18.00 -37.10 21.58
CA PHE A 8 18.18 -35.97 20.68
C PHE A 8 17.02 -34.98 20.87
N ALA A 9 17.29 -33.89 21.57
CA ALA A 9 16.40 -32.73 21.58
C ALA A 9 16.48 -32.03 20.22
N PHE A 10 15.53 -32.31 19.34
CA PHE A 10 15.30 -31.47 18.16
C PHE A 10 14.77 -30.12 18.65
N LEU A 11 15.65 -29.12 18.72
CA LEU A 11 15.22 -27.72 18.70
C LEU A 11 14.62 -27.45 17.32
N GLY A 12 13.31 -27.65 17.22
CA GLY A 12 12.51 -27.09 16.13
C GLY A 12 12.53 -25.57 16.28
N LEU A 13 13.51 -24.92 15.66
CA LEU A 13 13.40 -23.51 15.30
C LEU A 13 12.26 -23.40 14.30
N ALA A 14 11.04 -23.21 14.81
CA ALA A 14 9.98 -22.61 14.03
C ALA A 14 10.45 -21.18 13.71
N LEU A 15 11.16 -21.03 12.60
CA LEU A 15 11.22 -19.73 11.94
C LEU A 15 9.79 -19.46 11.48
N THR A 16 9.01 -18.80 12.32
CA THR A 16 7.94 -17.96 11.82
C THR A 16 8.64 -16.86 11.04
N ALA A 17 8.89 -17.11 9.76
CA ALA A 17 9.14 -16.05 8.80
C ALA A 17 7.82 -15.27 8.73
N SER A 18 7.63 -14.35 9.67
CA SER A 18 6.76 -13.22 9.44
C SER A 18 7.37 -12.52 8.22
N ALA A 19 6.72 -12.62 7.06
CA ALA A 19 7.00 -11.72 5.96
C ALA A 19 6.97 -10.31 6.56
N ALA A 20 8.10 -9.62 6.53
CA ALA A 20 8.13 -8.23 6.95
C ALA A 20 7.45 -7.47 5.81
N ASN A 21 6.39 -6.71 6.12
CA ASN A 21 5.73 -5.92 5.08
C ASN A 21 6.76 -4.94 4.49
N GLU A 22 7.25 -5.19 3.28
CA GLU A 22 8.21 -4.30 2.62
C GLU A 22 7.45 -3.11 2.05
N LYS A 23 7.88 -1.90 2.40
CA LYS A 23 7.25 -0.65 1.98
C LYS A 23 8.21 0.14 1.11
N LEU A 24 7.79 0.49 -0.10
CA LEU A 24 8.57 1.29 -1.03
C LEU A 24 7.78 2.53 -1.46
N CYS A 25 8.31 3.72 -1.21
CA CYS A 25 7.68 4.95 -1.66
C CYS A 25 8.03 5.26 -3.11
N PHE A 26 7.05 5.73 -3.88
CA PHE A 26 7.22 6.07 -5.30
C PHE A 26 6.76 7.50 -5.63
N PRO A 27 7.51 8.22 -6.49
CA PRO A 27 8.78 7.80 -7.07
C PRO A 27 9.89 7.80 -6.00
N ALA A 28 10.89 6.93 -6.17
CA ALA A 28 11.96 6.74 -5.19
C ALA A 28 12.75 8.05 -4.94
N PRO A 29 13.40 8.22 -3.77
CA PRO A 29 14.19 9.42 -3.50
C PRO A 29 15.19 9.74 -4.62
N GLY A 30 15.19 10.99 -5.09
CA GLY A 30 16.02 11.44 -6.21
C GLY A 30 15.42 11.22 -7.61
N GLN A 31 14.30 10.52 -7.72
CA GLN A 31 13.51 10.47 -8.95
C GLN A 31 12.60 11.69 -9.06
N LYS A 32 12.30 12.10 -10.29
CA LYS A 32 11.42 13.24 -10.55
C LYS A 32 9.99 12.88 -10.13
N ASN A 33 9.43 13.63 -9.20
CA ASN A 33 7.99 13.61 -8.93
C ASN A 33 7.28 14.62 -9.84
N ASN A 34 6.35 14.14 -10.66
CA ASN A 34 5.54 14.99 -11.54
C ASN A 34 4.18 15.35 -10.89
N VAL A 35 3.90 14.86 -9.69
CA VAL A 35 2.74 15.26 -8.89
C VAL A 35 2.99 16.66 -8.30
N PRO A 36 2.08 17.64 -8.50
CA PRO A 36 2.21 19.00 -7.97
C PRO A 36 2.27 19.04 -6.44
N GLN A 37 2.91 20.07 -5.89
CA GLN A 37 3.09 20.21 -4.44
C GLN A 37 1.74 20.38 -3.73
N SER A 38 0.78 21.07 -4.35
CA SER A 38 -0.58 21.20 -3.81
C SER A 38 -1.28 19.85 -3.61
N ILE A 39 -0.89 18.82 -4.35
CA ILE A 39 -1.43 17.46 -4.26
C ILE A 39 -0.61 16.59 -3.30
N THR A 40 0.73 16.61 -3.41
CA THR A 40 1.57 15.87 -2.46
C THR A 40 1.43 16.41 -1.03
N GLY A 41 1.17 17.71 -0.89
CA GLY A 41 0.96 18.40 0.39
C GLY A 41 -0.48 18.37 0.90
N LEU A 42 -1.40 17.64 0.26
CA LEU A 42 -2.74 17.44 0.82
C LEU A 42 -2.66 16.78 2.20
N ASP A 43 -3.63 17.13 3.04
CA ASP A 43 -3.82 16.49 4.33
C ASP A 43 -3.88 14.97 4.16
N ALA A 44 -3.22 14.23 5.06
CA ALA A 44 -3.15 12.78 4.98
C ALA A 44 -4.56 12.15 4.99
N GLN A 45 -5.51 12.76 5.70
CA GLN A 45 -6.88 12.28 5.77
C GLN A 45 -7.56 12.30 4.39
N VAL A 46 -7.31 13.31 3.54
CA VAL A 46 -7.87 13.35 2.18
C VAL A 46 -7.42 12.13 1.37
N LYS A 47 -6.13 11.77 1.47
CA LYS A 47 -5.57 10.62 0.76
C LYS A 47 -6.09 9.29 1.33
N ILE A 48 -6.26 9.22 2.64
CA ILE A 48 -6.84 8.06 3.34
C ILE A 48 -8.33 7.91 3.00
N ASP A 49 -9.07 9.00 2.84
CA ASP A 49 -10.49 8.98 2.45
C ASP A 49 -10.64 8.47 1.01
N TRP A 50 -9.77 8.90 0.09
CA TRP A 50 -9.68 8.31 -1.25
C TRP A 50 -9.42 6.81 -1.16
N ALA A 51 -8.39 6.39 -0.42
CA ALA A 51 -8.06 4.98 -0.27
C ALA A 51 -9.22 4.17 0.33
N THR A 52 -9.89 4.70 1.35
CA THR A 52 -11.05 4.06 2.00
C THR A 52 -12.18 3.82 1.01
N LYS A 53 -12.51 4.84 0.21
CA LYS A 53 -13.51 4.72 -0.85
C LYS A 53 -13.11 3.69 -1.90
N LEU A 54 -11.83 3.60 -2.25
CA LEU A 54 -11.32 2.62 -3.22
C LEU A 54 -11.29 1.20 -2.66
N CYS A 55 -10.83 0.99 -1.42
CA CYS A 55 -10.84 -0.31 -0.75
C CYS A 55 -12.26 -0.90 -0.71
N SER A 56 -13.29 -0.08 -0.49
CA SER A 56 -14.69 -0.54 -0.49
C SER A 56 -15.20 -1.07 -1.85
N GLN A 57 -14.46 -0.83 -2.94
CA GLN A 57 -14.78 -1.28 -4.30
C GLN A 57 -14.07 -2.58 -4.68
N ILE A 58 -13.10 -3.03 -3.88
CA ILE A 58 -12.32 -4.23 -4.15
C ILE A 58 -13.12 -5.48 -3.81
N ASN A 59 -13.05 -6.49 -4.69
CA ASN A 59 -13.54 -7.82 -4.38
C ASN A 59 -12.44 -8.62 -3.64
N PHE A 60 -12.45 -8.60 -2.31
CA PHE A 60 -11.49 -9.32 -1.46
C PHE A 60 -11.60 -10.85 -1.51
N SER A 61 -12.59 -11.41 -2.21
CA SER A 61 -12.64 -12.85 -2.48
C SER A 61 -11.77 -13.27 -3.68
N SER A 62 -11.25 -12.31 -4.43
CA SER A 62 -10.38 -12.55 -5.59
C SER A 62 -8.91 -12.52 -5.19
N VAL A 63 -8.11 -13.39 -5.82
CA VAL A 63 -6.64 -13.37 -5.73
C VAL A 63 -6.00 -12.67 -6.92
N ASP A 64 -6.78 -12.30 -7.94
CA ASP A 64 -6.29 -11.58 -9.11
C ASP A 64 -6.01 -10.11 -8.78
N ALA A 65 -5.11 -9.50 -9.56
CA ALA A 65 -4.86 -8.07 -9.50
C ALA A 65 -6.12 -7.28 -9.86
N GLN A 66 -6.48 -6.33 -9.00
CA GLN A 66 -7.60 -5.41 -9.19
C GLN A 66 -7.07 -3.97 -9.16
N SER A 67 -7.62 -3.10 -10.01
CA SER A 67 -7.25 -1.69 -10.07
C SER A 67 -8.51 -0.84 -10.03
N VAL A 68 -8.54 0.12 -9.13
CA VAL A 68 -9.63 1.09 -8.98
C VAL A 68 -9.05 2.48 -8.80
N THR A 69 -9.66 3.47 -9.44
CA THR A 69 -9.20 4.86 -9.44
C THR A 69 -10.29 5.75 -8.87
N THR A 70 -9.88 6.80 -8.14
CA THR A 70 -10.78 7.84 -7.66
C THR A 70 -11.60 8.42 -8.81
N ASP A 71 -12.92 8.56 -8.61
CA ASP A 71 -13.78 9.25 -9.58
C ASP A 71 -13.39 10.73 -9.67
N ILE A 72 -13.46 11.30 -10.86
CA ILE A 72 -13.08 12.70 -11.09
C ILE A 72 -13.84 13.68 -10.19
N ALA A 73 -15.09 13.36 -9.82
CA ALA A 73 -15.90 14.19 -8.93
C ALA A 73 -15.40 14.24 -7.47
N ASP A 74 -14.61 13.25 -7.04
CA ASP A 74 -14.00 13.21 -5.71
C ASP A 74 -12.53 13.65 -5.72
N GLY A 75 -11.98 13.96 -6.89
CA GLY A 75 -10.61 14.42 -7.04
C GLY A 75 -10.37 15.84 -6.52
N VAL A 76 -9.10 16.22 -6.45
CA VAL A 76 -8.68 17.55 -6.01
C VAL A 76 -7.89 18.25 -7.12
N ASP A 77 -8.26 19.49 -7.41
CA ASP A 77 -7.61 20.30 -8.43
C ASP A 77 -6.24 20.80 -7.97
N ALA A 78 -5.23 20.55 -8.80
CA ALA A 78 -3.90 21.11 -8.63
C ALA A 78 -3.84 22.51 -9.24
N THR A 79 -3.63 23.51 -8.39
CA THR A 79 -3.53 24.91 -8.81
C THR A 79 -2.39 25.20 -9.80
N GLU A 80 -1.32 24.39 -9.77
CA GLU A 80 -0.10 24.60 -10.55
C GLU A 80 -0.25 24.20 -12.02
N ASN A 81 -1.12 23.24 -12.33
CA ASN A 81 -1.26 22.71 -13.69
C ASN A 81 -2.72 22.55 -14.18
N GLY A 82 -3.70 22.90 -13.34
CA GLY A 82 -5.13 22.89 -13.70
C GLY A 82 -5.71 21.49 -13.93
N LYS A 83 -5.03 20.43 -13.44
CA LYS A 83 -5.53 19.06 -13.51
C LYS A 83 -6.13 18.63 -12.18
N THR A 84 -7.15 17.80 -12.25
CA THR A 84 -7.70 17.09 -11.09
C THR A 84 -6.85 15.86 -10.80
N TYR A 85 -6.52 15.62 -9.53
CA TYR A 85 -5.76 14.45 -9.08
C TYR A 85 -6.57 13.62 -8.11
N GLY A 86 -6.29 12.32 -8.08
CA GLY A 86 -6.83 11.38 -7.12
C GLY A 86 -5.86 10.25 -6.87
N LEU A 87 -6.39 9.15 -6.36
CA LEU A 87 -5.63 7.94 -6.06
C LEU A 87 -5.99 6.82 -7.03
N ASN A 88 -5.00 6.07 -7.47
CA ASN A 88 -5.18 4.74 -8.04
C ASN A 88 -4.72 3.72 -7.01
N LEU A 89 -5.59 2.79 -6.69
CA LEU A 89 -5.33 1.64 -5.83
C LEU A 89 -5.25 0.40 -6.72
N VAL A 90 -4.16 -0.35 -6.58
CA VAL A 90 -4.05 -1.70 -7.12
C VAL A 90 -3.85 -2.67 -5.96
N THR A 91 -4.54 -3.81 -5.96
CA THR A 91 -4.43 -4.85 -4.93
C THR A 91 -4.27 -6.24 -5.55
N VAL A 92 -3.45 -7.11 -4.96
CA VAL A 92 -3.37 -8.55 -5.26
C VAL A 92 -3.62 -9.33 -3.99
N ALA A 93 -4.61 -10.21 -4.01
CA ALA A 93 -4.91 -11.18 -2.93
C ALA A 93 -5.03 -10.61 -1.49
N VAL A 94 -5.24 -9.30 -1.35
CA VAL A 94 -5.50 -8.66 -0.04
C VAL A 94 -6.74 -9.26 0.58
N LEU A 95 -6.68 -9.57 1.88
CA LEU A 95 -7.66 -10.41 2.54
C LEU A 95 -8.98 -9.69 2.88
N ASP A 96 -8.92 -8.40 3.20
CA ASP A 96 -10.08 -7.63 3.61
C ASP A 96 -9.90 -6.12 3.50
N GLU A 97 -11.03 -5.41 3.58
CA GLU A 97 -11.12 -3.96 3.49
C GLU A 97 -10.36 -3.26 4.62
N GLN A 98 -10.38 -3.80 5.83
CA GLN A 98 -9.76 -3.19 6.99
C GLN A 98 -8.23 -3.19 6.86
N ALA A 99 -7.65 -4.27 6.33
CA ALA A 99 -6.24 -4.37 6.00
C ALA A 99 -5.84 -3.34 4.94
N CYS A 100 -6.61 -3.25 3.85
CA CYS A 100 -6.38 -2.28 2.77
C CYS A 100 -6.34 -0.83 3.29
N VAL A 101 -7.33 -0.45 4.10
CA VAL A 101 -7.38 0.89 4.71
C VAL A 101 -6.23 1.12 5.69
N SER A 102 -5.91 0.12 6.51
CA SER A 102 -4.81 0.20 7.48
C SER A 102 -3.45 0.40 6.78
N ASN A 103 -3.22 -0.29 5.66
CA ASN A 103 -2.00 -0.16 4.88
C ASN A 103 -1.91 1.22 4.23
N ALA A 104 -3.01 1.72 3.66
CA ALA A 104 -3.10 3.08 3.15
C ALA A 104 -2.73 4.12 4.21
N ALA A 105 -3.33 4.03 5.41
CA ALA A 105 -3.04 4.93 6.52
C ALA A 105 -1.58 4.83 7.01
N ALA A 106 -0.94 3.69 6.83
CA ALA A 106 0.46 3.48 7.20
C ALA A 106 1.47 4.06 6.18
N VAL A 107 1.05 4.40 4.96
CA VAL A 107 1.96 4.84 3.87
C VAL A 107 1.59 6.17 3.23
N LEU A 108 0.31 6.56 3.20
CA LEU A 108 -0.17 7.80 2.59
C LEU A 108 -0.03 9.04 3.48
N VAL A 109 0.84 8.96 4.48
CA VAL A 109 1.23 10.10 5.33
C VAL A 109 2.48 10.74 4.75
N ALA A 110 2.52 12.08 4.72
CA ALA A 110 3.62 12.83 4.09
C ALA A 110 5.01 12.51 4.70
N ASP A 111 5.06 12.18 5.99
CA ASP A 111 6.29 11.81 6.69
C ASP A 111 6.79 10.40 6.34
N VAL A 112 5.95 9.57 5.70
CA VAL A 112 6.28 8.21 5.28
C VAL A 112 6.61 8.18 3.79
N CYS A 113 5.64 8.52 2.93
CA CYS A 113 5.83 8.63 1.49
C CYS A 113 5.46 10.05 1.01
N PRO A 114 6.44 10.98 0.94
CA PRO A 114 6.19 12.39 0.64
C PRO A 114 5.54 12.65 -0.71
N SER A 115 5.77 11.77 -1.67
CA SER A 115 5.18 11.81 -3.01
C SER A 115 3.72 11.36 -3.06
N GLY A 116 3.22 10.72 -1.99
CA GLY A 116 1.88 10.14 -1.90
C GLY A 116 1.70 8.83 -2.68
N GLY A 117 2.77 8.28 -3.26
CA GLY A 117 2.78 6.95 -3.87
C GLY A 117 3.53 5.95 -3.01
N ALA A 118 3.00 4.73 -2.89
CA ALA A 118 3.58 3.65 -2.10
C ALA A 118 3.24 2.27 -2.67
N PHE A 119 4.18 1.34 -2.53
CA PHE A 119 3.98 -0.09 -2.68
C PHE A 119 4.15 -0.76 -1.33
N VAL A 120 3.31 -1.75 -1.05
CA VAL A 120 3.38 -2.60 0.12
C VAL A 120 3.36 -4.06 -0.34
N ASP A 121 4.47 -4.76 -0.16
CA ASP A 121 4.52 -6.23 -0.20
C ASP A 121 4.09 -6.72 1.18
N LEU A 122 2.91 -7.34 1.28
CA LEU A 122 2.34 -7.85 2.53
C LEU A 122 2.80 -9.29 2.79
N ASP A 123 2.98 -10.05 1.71
CA ASP A 123 3.72 -11.30 1.63
C ASP A 123 4.00 -11.63 0.15
N SER A 124 4.72 -12.73 -0.12
CA SER A 124 5.12 -13.13 -1.48
C SER A 124 3.99 -13.28 -2.53
N ALA A 125 2.72 -13.25 -2.12
CA ALA A 125 1.55 -13.31 -2.99
C ALA A 125 0.56 -12.14 -2.79
N GLN A 126 0.78 -11.26 -1.81
CA GLN A 126 -0.12 -10.16 -1.44
C GLN A 126 0.56 -8.81 -1.61
N GLU A 127 -0.06 -7.95 -2.40
CA GLU A 127 0.53 -6.68 -2.82
C GLU A 127 -0.50 -5.56 -2.82
N GLU A 128 -0.08 -4.35 -2.45
CA GLU A 128 -0.87 -3.13 -2.56
C GLU A 128 -0.05 -1.99 -3.13
N TRP A 129 -0.60 -1.30 -4.12
CA TRP A 129 -0.02 -0.10 -4.70
C TRP A 129 -0.99 1.06 -4.58
N PHE A 130 -0.53 2.12 -3.93
CA PHE A 130 -1.21 3.40 -3.84
C PHE A 130 -0.45 4.40 -4.72
N THR A 131 -1.08 4.98 -5.73
CA THR A 131 -0.41 5.93 -6.63
C THR A 131 -1.27 7.17 -6.82
N ILE A 132 -0.72 8.36 -6.57
CA ILE A 132 -1.39 9.59 -6.97
C ILE A 132 -1.30 9.76 -8.49
N VAL A 133 -2.46 9.94 -9.12
CA VAL A 133 -2.59 10.06 -10.58
C VAL A 133 -3.41 11.29 -10.95
N ALA A 134 -3.16 11.85 -12.13
CA ALA A 134 -4.09 12.80 -12.73
C ALA A 134 -5.34 12.03 -13.21
N LEU A 135 -6.51 12.64 -13.03
CA LEU A 135 -7.79 12.10 -13.45
C LEU A 135 -8.19 12.71 -14.79
N ASP A 136 -8.86 11.91 -15.62
CA ASP A 136 -9.28 12.25 -16.98
C ASP A 136 -10.81 12.26 -17.09
#